data_AF-A0A8C5N466-F1
#
_entry.id   AF-A0A8C5N466-F1
#
_cell.length_a   1.000
_cell.length_b   1.000
_cell.length_c   1.000
_cell.angle_alpha   90.00
_cell.angle_beta   90.00
_cell.angle_gamma   90.00
#
_symmetry.space_group_name_H-M   'P 1'
#
loop_
_entity.id
_entity.type
_entity.pdbx_description
1 polymer ?
#
loop_
_entity_poly.entity_id
_entity_poly.type
_entity_poly.pdbx_seq_one_letter_code
_entity_poly.pdbx_strand_id
1 'polypeptide(L)'
;MIAQKAYHDLDEVQAADYTSLKAEILARFGVTTAVRAQRFYNWKFNEKLPPRTQMFDVQTPAQIVETLVLDRFLRELPRTLREWVGQANPTTYDEMVTQVE
;
A
#
# COMPACT_ATOMS: atom_id res chain seq x y z
N MET A 1 -1.66 -19.24 8.36
CA MET A 1 -2.19 -17.91 7.96
C MET A 1 -1.05 -17.05 7.41
N ILE A 2 -1.30 -16.20 6.40
CA ILE A 2 -0.27 -15.35 5.76
C ILE A 2 0.48 -14.49 6.80
N ALA A 3 -0.23 -13.95 7.78
CA ALA A 3 0.35 -13.14 8.86
C ALA A 3 1.31 -13.92 9.79
N GLN A 4 0.95 -15.15 10.16
CA GLN A 4 1.81 -15.99 11.00
C GLN A 4 3.09 -16.40 10.26
N LYS A 5 2.97 -16.68 8.95
CA LYS A 5 4.14 -16.98 8.11
C LYS A 5 5.05 -15.75 7.96
N ALA A 6 4.47 -14.55 7.80
CA ALA A 6 5.23 -13.29 7.75
C ALA A 6 6.05 -13.06 9.02
N TYR A 7 5.43 -13.30 10.19
CA TYR A 7 6.11 -13.15 11.48
C TYR A 7 7.31 -14.09 11.64
N HIS A 8 7.19 -15.35 11.22
CA HIS A 8 8.26 -16.33 11.36
C HIS A 8 9.39 -16.20 10.33
N ASP A 9 9.15 -15.51 9.21
CA ASP A 9 10.15 -15.32 8.15
C ASP A 9 11.00 -14.05 8.35
N LEU A 10 10.59 -13.15 9.25
CA LEU A 10 11.37 -11.97 9.67
C LEU A 10 12.31 -12.34 10.82
N ASP A 11 13.41 -11.59 10.97
CA ASP A 11 14.25 -11.71 12.17
C ASP A 11 13.51 -11.19 13.42
N GLU A 12 13.97 -11.59 14.61
CA GLU A 12 13.28 -11.28 15.87
C GLU A 12 13.12 -9.78 16.13
N VAL A 13 14.05 -8.95 15.64
CA VAL A 13 13.99 -7.47 15.77
C VAL A 13 12.96 -6.90 14.80
N GLN A 14 12.96 -7.35 13.55
CA GLN A 14 11.97 -6.94 12.53
C GLN A 14 10.55 -7.43 12.84
N ALA A 15 10.41 -8.64 13.37
CA ALA A 15 9.12 -9.20 13.75
C ALA A 15 8.50 -8.48 14.97
N ALA A 16 9.32 -7.92 15.86
CA ALA A 16 8.89 -7.11 16.98
C ALA A 16 8.53 -5.66 16.58
N ASP A 17 9.06 -5.14 15.47
CA ASP A 17 8.67 -3.85 14.92
C ASP A 17 7.35 -3.97 14.13
N TYR A 18 6.32 -3.29 14.61
CA TYR A 18 4.99 -3.32 13.98
C TYR A 18 5.03 -2.78 12.54
N THR A 19 5.88 -1.81 12.25
CA THR A 19 5.96 -1.22 10.90
C THR A 19 6.50 -2.24 9.90
N SER A 20 7.59 -2.91 10.25
CA SER A 20 8.23 -3.96 9.47
C SER A 20 7.33 -5.18 9.28
N LEU A 21 6.71 -5.66 10.37
CA LEU A 21 5.77 -6.77 10.30
C LEU A 21 4.56 -6.45 9.42
N LYS A 22 4.00 -5.24 9.56
CA LYS A 22 2.87 -4.78 8.74
C LYS A 22 3.27 -4.67 7.27
N ALA A 23 4.45 -4.16 6.96
CA ALA A 23 4.96 -4.05 5.61
C ALA A 23 5.09 -5.44 4.95
N GLU A 24 5.69 -6.41 5.64
CA GLU A 24 5.84 -7.79 5.14
C GLU A 24 4.48 -8.48 4.90
N ILE A 25 3.53 -8.30 5.82
CA ILE A 25 2.17 -8.83 5.66
C ILE A 25 1.52 -8.21 4.42
N LEU A 26 1.57 -6.88 4.28
CA LEU A 26 0.96 -6.18 3.14
C LEU A 26 1.62 -6.56 1.81
N ALA A 27 2.94 -6.76 1.79
CA ALA A 27 3.69 -7.24 0.63
C ALA A 27 3.20 -8.63 0.20
N ARG A 28 3.03 -9.57 1.14
CA ARG A 28 2.50 -10.92 0.86
C ARG A 28 1.05 -10.95 0.41
N PHE A 29 0.25 -9.98 0.84
CA PHE A 29 -1.12 -9.80 0.34
C PHE A 29 -1.18 -9.13 -1.04
N GLY A 30 -0.03 -8.78 -1.64
CA GLY A 30 0.03 -8.10 -2.93
C GLY A 30 -0.61 -6.72 -2.89
N VAL A 31 -0.59 -6.06 -1.73
CA VAL A 31 -1.15 -4.71 -1.57
C VAL A 31 -0.16 -3.71 -2.17
N THR A 32 -0.24 -3.56 -3.50
CA THR A 32 0.55 -2.60 -4.25
C THR A 32 -0.04 -1.19 -4.20
N THR A 33 0.75 -0.17 -4.52
CA THR A 33 0.24 1.20 -4.70
C THR A 33 -0.89 1.24 -5.73
N ALA A 34 -0.75 0.51 -6.83
CA ALA A 34 -1.79 0.38 -7.85
C ALA A 34 -3.07 -0.28 -7.29
N VAL A 35 -2.95 -1.33 -6.47
CA VAL A 35 -4.11 -1.99 -5.83
C VAL A 35 -4.78 -1.07 -4.82
N ARG A 36 -4.02 -0.31 -4.03
CA ARG A 36 -4.58 0.70 -3.10
C ARG A 36 -5.34 1.78 -3.87
N ALA A 37 -4.75 2.31 -4.94
CA ALA A 37 -5.39 3.32 -5.77
C ALA A 37 -6.67 2.78 -6.43
N GLN A 38 -6.60 1.55 -6.97
CA GLN A 38 -7.77 0.90 -7.54
C GLN A 38 -8.89 0.70 -6.51
N ARG A 39 -8.58 0.28 -5.27
CA ARG A 39 -9.58 0.17 -4.20
C ARG A 39 -10.24 1.50 -3.90
N PHE A 40 -9.46 2.58 -3.85
CA PHE A 40 -9.98 3.92 -3.64
C PHE A 40 -10.90 4.35 -4.79
N TYR A 41 -10.45 4.22 -6.05
CA TYR A 41 -11.23 4.60 -7.22
C TYR A 41 -12.50 3.75 -7.41
N ASN A 42 -12.44 2.47 -7.06
CA ASN A 42 -13.55 1.54 -7.18
C ASN A 42 -14.45 1.49 -5.93
N TRP A 43 -14.11 2.23 -4.87
CA TRP A 43 -14.95 2.29 -3.69
C TRP A 43 -16.34 2.83 -4.05
N LYS A 44 -17.38 2.16 -3.57
CA LYS A 44 -18.77 2.54 -3.77
C LYS A 44 -19.50 2.42 -2.44
N PHE A 45 -20.43 3.34 -2.23
CA PHE A 45 -21.33 3.28 -1.09
C PHE A 45 -22.21 2.02 -1.20
N ASN A 46 -22.32 1.28 -0.09
CA ASN A 46 -23.17 0.11 0.06
C ASN A 46 -24.38 0.47 0.91
N GLU A 47 -25.56 0.54 0.31
CA GLU A 47 -26.81 0.90 0.99
C GLU A 47 -27.19 -0.06 2.13
N LYS A 48 -26.64 -1.27 2.17
CA LYS A 48 -26.90 -2.26 3.22
C LYS A 48 -26.10 -2.04 4.50
N LEU A 49 -25.14 -1.11 4.51
CA LEU A 49 -24.26 -0.85 5.65
C LEU A 49 -24.50 0.53 6.25
N PRO A 50 -24.32 0.72 7.57
CA PRO A 50 -24.41 2.05 8.18
C PRO A 50 -23.39 3.04 7.57
N PRO A 51 -23.78 4.29 7.26
CA PRO A 51 -22.87 5.27 6.66
C PRO A 51 -21.61 5.50 7.49
N ARG A 52 -21.74 5.53 8.82
CA ARG A 52 -20.62 5.73 9.74
C ARG A 52 -19.56 4.63 9.60
N THR A 53 -19.97 3.38 9.54
CA THR A 53 -19.05 2.25 9.39
C THR A 53 -18.30 2.35 8.07
N GLN A 54 -19.00 2.67 6.98
CA GLN A 54 -18.39 2.81 5.68
C GLN A 54 -17.40 3.98 5.62
N MET A 55 -17.71 5.10 6.27
CA MET A 55 -16.83 6.28 6.35
C MET A 55 -15.49 5.98 7.03
N PHE A 56 -15.46 5.06 8.00
CA PHE A 56 -14.22 4.62 8.66
C PHE A 56 -13.55 3.43 7.97
N ASP A 57 -14.27 2.73 7.08
CA ASP A 57 -13.73 1.66 6.24
C ASP A 57 -13.02 2.22 5.00
N VAL A 58 -13.40 3.43 4.55
CA VAL A 58 -12.57 4.22 3.63
C VAL A 58 -11.26 4.55 4.35
N GLN A 59 -10.13 4.30 3.69
CA GLN A 59 -8.77 4.58 4.18
C GLN A 59 -8.66 5.94 4.86
N THR A 60 -7.68 6.11 5.75
CA THR A 60 -7.48 7.41 6.41
C THR A 60 -7.14 8.49 5.37
N PRO A 61 -7.46 9.77 5.61
CA PRO A 61 -7.14 10.85 4.66
C PRO A 61 -5.66 10.87 4.25
N ALA A 62 -4.75 10.61 5.20
CA ALA A 62 -3.32 10.52 4.92
C ALA A 62 -2.98 9.38 3.94
N GLN A 63 -3.57 8.20 4.14
CA GLN A 63 -3.39 7.06 3.23
C GLN A 63 -3.96 7.31 1.84
N ILE A 64 -5.09 8.01 1.75
CA ILE A 64 -5.70 8.37 0.47
C ILE A 64 -4.76 9.32 -0.28
N VAL A 65 -4.29 10.38 0.38
CA VAL A 65 -3.39 11.36 -0.25
C VAL A 65 -2.10 10.67 -0.70
N GLU A 66 -1.47 9.86 0.14
CA GLU A 66 -0.27 9.10 -0.21
C GLU A 66 -0.53 8.17 -1.40
N THR A 67 -1.62 7.41 -1.38
CA THR A 67 -1.99 6.53 -2.48
C THR A 67 -2.18 7.29 -3.80
N LEU A 68 -2.84 8.46 -3.76
CA LEU A 68 -3.07 9.27 -4.96
C LEU A 68 -1.78 9.90 -5.50
N VAL A 69 -0.92 10.41 -4.62
CA VAL A 69 0.35 11.01 -5.03
C VAL A 69 1.27 9.94 -5.61
N LEU A 70 1.43 8.80 -4.93
CA LEU A 70 2.27 7.70 -5.40
C LEU A 70 1.75 7.13 -6.72
N ASP A 71 0.45 6.83 -6.86
CA ASP A 71 -0.13 6.31 -8.11
C ASP A 71 0.04 7.31 -9.26
N ARG A 72 -0.21 8.61 -9.02
CA ARG A 72 -0.02 9.62 -10.05
C ARG A 72 1.44 9.73 -10.47
N PHE A 73 2.35 9.80 -9.50
CA PHE A 73 3.78 9.92 -9.78
C PHE A 73 4.30 8.73 -10.60
N LEU A 74 3.96 7.50 -10.18
CA LEU A 74 4.35 6.26 -10.87
C LEU A 74 3.87 6.26 -12.34
N ARG A 75 2.67 6.75 -12.62
CA ARG A 75 2.12 6.80 -13.99
C ARG A 75 2.79 7.81 -14.89
N GLU A 76 3.23 8.94 -14.34
CA GLU A 76 3.91 10.01 -15.09
C GLU A 76 5.40 9.71 -15.33
N LEU A 77 5.98 8.74 -14.62
CA LEU A 77 7.37 8.34 -14.84
C LEU A 77 7.62 7.86 -16.28
N PRO A 78 8.81 8.13 -16.85
CA PRO A 78 9.27 7.50 -18.08
C PRO A 78 9.12 5.98 -18.02
N ARG A 79 8.78 5.34 -19.15
CA ARG A 79 8.41 3.92 -19.19
C ARG A 79 9.44 3.00 -18.53
N THR A 80 10.73 3.25 -18.77
CA THR A 80 11.84 2.46 -18.20
C THR A 80 11.90 2.56 -16.68
N LEU A 81 11.77 3.75 -16.12
CA LEU A 81 11.73 3.97 -14.67
C LEU A 81 10.43 3.43 -14.07
N ARG A 82 9.31 3.59 -14.75
CA ARG A 82 8.01 3.06 -14.31
C ARG A 82 8.02 1.54 -14.18
N GLU A 83 8.62 0.84 -15.13
CA GLU A 83 8.74 -0.63 -15.08
C GLU A 83 9.62 -1.08 -13.91
N TRP A 84 10.72 -0.38 -13.66
CA TRP A 84 11.61 -0.64 -12.52
C TRP A 84 10.94 -0.37 -11.17
N VAL A 85 10.44 0.86 -10.98
CA VAL A 85 9.77 1.30 -9.74
C VAL A 85 8.50 0.49 -9.49
N GLY A 86 7.76 0.12 -10.55
CA GLY A 86 6.58 -0.72 -10.44
C GLY A 86 6.87 -2.13 -9.91
N GLN A 87 8.05 -2.69 -10.20
CA GLN A 87 8.49 -3.97 -9.64
C GLN A 87 8.88 -3.86 -8.16
N ALA A 88 9.52 -2.75 -7.77
CA ALA A 88 9.85 -2.47 -6.38
C ALA A 88 8.60 -2.24 -5.51
N ASN A 89 7.49 -1.79 -6.13
CA ASN A 89 6.20 -1.56 -5.49
C ASN A 89 6.31 -0.69 -4.21
N PRO A 90 6.83 0.53 -4.32
CA PRO A 90 6.94 1.42 -3.18
C PRO A 90 5.55 1.74 -2.62
N THR A 91 5.42 1.71 -1.31
CA THR A 91 4.17 1.96 -0.59
C THR A 91 4.19 3.22 0.28
N THR A 92 5.34 3.90 0.32
CA THR A 92 5.58 5.17 1.01
C THR A 92 6.30 6.17 0.09
N TYR A 93 6.30 7.44 0.48
CA TYR A 93 7.06 8.49 -0.22
C TYR A 93 8.57 8.20 -0.27
N ASP A 94 9.15 7.82 0.87
CA ASP A 94 10.59 7.59 0.98
C ASP A 94 11.03 6.38 0.12
N GLU A 95 10.23 5.32 0.09
CA GLU A 95 10.47 4.18 -0.80
C GLU A 95 10.40 4.61 -2.26
N MET A 96 9.42 5.43 -2.65
CA MET A 96 9.28 5.89 -4.04
C MET A 96 10.48 6.72 -4.47
N VAL A 97 10.93 7.66 -3.64
CA VAL A 97 12.09 8.51 -3.93
C VAL A 97 13.35 7.65 -4.03
N THR A 98 13.56 6.72 -3.11
CA THR A 98 14.71 5.80 -3.10
C THR A 98 14.78 4.91 -4.36
N GLN A 99 13.66 4.65 -5.03
CA GLN A 99 13.65 3.86 -6.26
C GLN A 99 13.87 4.68 -7.53
N VAL A 100 13.69 6.00 -7.45
CA VAL A 100 13.74 6.92 -8.59
C VAL A 100 15.08 7.65 -8.66
N GLU A 101 15.66 7.94 -7.50
CA GLU A 101 16.96 8.62 -7.31
C GLU A 101 18.06 7.63 -6.90
#